data_AF-A0A932IVA7-F1
#
_entry.id   AF-A0A932IVA7-F1
#
_cell.length_a   1.000
_cell.length_b   1.000
_cell.length_c   1.000
_cell.angle_alpha   90.00
_cell.angle_beta   90.00
_cell.angle_gamma   90.00
#
_symmetry.space_group_name_H-M   'P 1'
#
loop_
_entity.id
_entity.type
_entity.pdbx_description
1 polymer ?
#
loop_
_entity_poly.entity_id
_entity_poly.type
_entity_poly.pdbx_seq_one_letter_code
_entity_poly.pdbx_strand_id
1 'polypeptide(L)' 'MLAESPDPHRQTFQEQLNKALICGQRPWKTPLLGPMTWSAIDAVACAHPEASADHIANAYDAYADEQD' A
#
# COMPACT_ATOMS: atom_id res chain seq x y z
N MET A 1 23.78 17.52 2.04
CA MET A 1 22.57 16.85 1.53
C MET A 1 21.85 16.29 2.74
N LEU A 2 20.82 16.97 3.23
CA LEU A 2 19.97 16.44 4.30
C LEU A 2 19.18 15.30 3.68
N ALA A 3 19.41 14.06 4.13
CA ALA A 3 18.52 12.96 3.79
C ALA A 3 17.16 13.32 4.36
N GLU A 4 16.21 13.63 3.49
CA GLU A 4 14.80 13.74 3.84
C GLU A 4 14.43 12.40 4.48
N SER A 5 14.20 12.40 5.80
CA SER A 5 13.69 11.21 6.48
C SER A 5 12.40 10.81 5.76
N PRO A 6 12.29 9.58 5.21
CA PRO A 6 11.13 9.21 4.45
C PRO A 6 9.89 9.35 5.32
N ASP A 7 8.84 9.94 4.75
CA ASP A 7 7.57 10.10 5.44
C ASP A 7 7.12 8.73 5.94
N PRO A 8 6.93 8.53 7.26
CA PRO A 8 6.64 7.21 7.82
C PRO A 8 5.35 6.62 7.24
N HIS A 9 4.44 7.48 6.79
CA HIS A 9 3.24 7.16 6.04
C HIS A 9 3.57 6.50 4.69
N ARG A 10 4.40 7.16 3.88
CA ARG A 10 4.83 6.66 2.56
C ARG A 10 5.64 5.38 2.67
N GLN A 11 6.55 5.32 3.64
CA GLN A 11 7.36 4.14 3.89
C GLN A 11 6.47 2.93 4.21
N THR A 12 5.53 3.09 5.14
CA THR A 12 4.61 2.02 5.54
C THR A 12 3.76 1.54 4.37
N PHE A 13 3.21 2.46 3.56
CA PHE A 13 2.46 2.11 2.37
C PHE A 13 3.29 1.24 1.40
N GLN A 14 4.50 1.68 1.06
CA GLN A 14 5.37 0.95 0.14
C GLN A 14 5.79 -0.42 0.69
N GLU A 15 6.08 -0.52 1.98
CA GLU A 15 6.44 -1.80 2.61
C GLU A 15 5.28 -2.79 2.58
N GLN A 16 4.07 -2.35 2.88
CA GLN A 16 2.89 -3.22 2.92
C GLN A 16 2.45 -3.63 1.51
N LEU A 17 2.48 -2.71 0.55
CA LEU A 17 2.22 -3.01 -0.86
C LEU A 17 3.22 -4.03 -1.41
N ASN A 18 4.52 -3.89 -1.10
CA ASN A 18 5.53 -4.88 -1.51
C ASN A 18 5.30 -6.26 -0.88
N LYS A 19 4.91 -6.32 0.40
CA LYS A 19 4.58 -7.60 1.05
C LYS A 19 3.36 -8.27 0.41
N ALA A 20 2.35 -7.48 0.03
CA ALA A 20 1.19 -7.98 -0.72
C ALA A 20 1.60 -8.51 -2.09
N LEU A 21 2.45 -7.79 -2.83
CA LEU A 21 2.90 -8.17 -4.18
C LEU A 21 3.84 -9.36 -4.22
N ILE A 22 4.75 -9.49 -3.24
CA ILE A 22 5.80 -10.53 -3.25
C ILE A 22 5.33 -11.79 -2.53
N CYS A 23 4.58 -11.63 -1.44
CA CYS A 23 4.24 -12.73 -0.54
C CYS A 23 2.73 -13.05 -0.53
N GLY A 24 1.88 -12.26 -1.18
CA GLY A 24 0.42 -12.35 -1.01
C GLY A 24 0.00 -12.07 0.43
N GLN A 25 0.83 -11.39 1.22
CA GLN A 25 0.57 -11.17 2.63
C GLN A 25 -0.45 -10.05 2.80
N ARG A 26 -1.56 -10.37 3.48
CA ARG A 26 -2.55 -9.37 3.84
C ARG A 26 -1.97 -8.33 4.80
N PRO A 27 -2.31 -7.06 4.62
CA PRO A 27 -1.77 -5.99 5.44
C PRO A 27 -2.25 -6.09 6.88
N TRP A 28 -1.37 -5.73 7.82
CA TRP A 28 -1.80 -5.45 9.19
C TRP A 28 -2.23 -3.99 9.26
N LYS A 29 -3.55 -3.77 9.31
CA LYS A 29 -4.12 -2.42 9.38
C LYS A 29 -3.67 -1.70 10.65
N THR A 30 -3.09 -0.52 10.47
CA THR A 30 -2.74 0.42 11.54
C THR A 30 -3.42 1.77 11.26
N PRO A 31 -3.59 2.66 12.25
CA PRO A 31 -4.13 3.99 12.00
C PRO A 31 -3.17 4.89 11.19
N LEU A 32 -2.01 4.36 10.78
CA LEU A 32 -1.02 5.12 10.03
C LEU A 32 -1.43 5.32 8.57
N LEU A 33 -2.21 4.43 7.95
CA LEU A 33 -2.79 4.63 6.62
C LEU A 33 -4.31 4.64 6.73
N GLY A 34 -4.98 5.27 5.76
CA GLY A 34 -6.43 5.30 5.72
C GLY A 34 -7.07 3.96 5.34
N PRO A 35 -8.37 3.78 5.64
CA PRO A 35 -9.10 2.55 5.40
C PRO A 35 -9.22 2.16 3.92
N MET A 36 -9.24 3.12 2.98
CA MET A 36 -9.27 2.85 1.55
C MET A 36 -7.93 2.29 1.08
N THR A 37 -6.82 2.89 1.50
CA THR A 37 -5.47 2.40 1.23
C THR A 37 -5.31 0.97 1.71
N TRP A 38 -5.73 0.67 2.94
CA TRP A 38 -5.65 -0.70 3.47
C TRP A 38 -6.50 -1.70 2.71
N SER A 39 -7.69 -1.30 2.28
CA SER A 39 -8.57 -2.17 1.48
C SER A 39 -7.97 -2.44 0.10
N ALA A 40 -7.31 -1.46 -0.51
CA ALA A 40 -6.64 -1.63 -1.79
C ALA A 40 -5.41 -2.54 -1.68
N ILE A 41 -4.59 -2.40 -0.64
CA ILE A 41 -3.45 -3.32 -0.39
C ILE A 41 -3.95 -4.75 -0.13
N ASP A 42 -5.06 -4.92 0.59
CA ASP A 42 -5.67 -6.24 0.81
C ASP A 42 -6.16 -6.88 -0.50
N ALA A 43 -6.73 -6.08 -1.41
CA ALA A 43 -7.11 -6.55 -2.74
C ALA A 43 -5.90 -7.02 -3.55
N VAL A 44 -4.77 -6.31 -3.50
CA VAL A 44 -3.50 -6.74 -4.10
C VAL A 44 -3.04 -8.09 -3.52
N ALA A 45 -3.08 -8.22 -2.19
CA ALA A 45 -2.69 -9.47 -1.51
C ALA A 45 -3.60 -10.65 -1.88
N CYS A 46 -4.91 -10.41 -2.03
CA CYS A 46 -5.86 -11.44 -2.45
C CYS A 46 -5.70 -11.83 -3.93
N ALA A 47 -5.28 -10.91 -4.78
CA ALA A 47 -5.03 -11.18 -6.19
C ALA A 47 -3.67 -11.85 -6.44
N HIS A 48 -2.76 -11.87 -5.48
CA HIS A 48 -1.46 -12.53 -5.60
C HIS A 48 -1.61 -14.03 -5.94
N PRO A 49 -0.80 -14.56 -6.90
CA PRO A 49 0.29 -13.92 -7.63
C PRO A 49 -0.13 -13.19 -8.92
N GLU A 50 -1.43 -13.17 -9.23
CA GLU A 50 -2.00 -12.61 -10.47
C GLU A 50 -2.40 -11.13 -10.32
N ALA A 51 -1.90 -10.43 -9.30
CA ALA A 51 -2.17 -9.02 -9.08
C ALA A 51 -1.78 -8.19 -10.31
N SER A 52 -2.76 -7.57 -10.94
CA SER A 52 -2.58 -6.78 -12.16
C SER A 52 -2.09 -5.36 -11.86
N ALA A 53 -1.65 -4.66 -12.91
CA ALA A 53 -1.32 -3.23 -12.83
C ALA A 53 -2.49 -2.37 -12.29
N ASP A 54 -3.74 -2.72 -12.60
CA ASP A 54 -4.93 -2.08 -12.05
C ASP A 54 -5.02 -2.19 -10.52
N HIS A 55 -4.70 -3.36 -9.94
CA HIS A 55 -4.69 -3.51 -8.48
C HIS A 55 -3.64 -2.60 -7.83
N ILE A 56 -2.48 -2.47 -8.47
CA ILE A 56 -1.40 -1.61 -8.00
C ILE A 56 -1.79 -0.13 -8.13
N ALA A 57 -2.31 0.27 -9.30
CA ALA A 57 -2.78 1.63 -9.54
C ALA A 57 -3.84 2.04 -8.53
N ASN A 58 -4.85 1.20 -8.31
CA ASN A 58 -5.90 1.45 -7.32
C ASN A 58 -5.35 1.61 -5.89
N ALA A 59 -4.27 0.90 -5.52
CA ALA A 59 -3.61 1.10 -4.22
C ALA A 59 -2.89 2.45 -4.12
N TYR A 60 -2.27 2.93 -5.19
CA TYR A 60 -1.67 4.27 -5.23
C TYR A 60 -2.72 5.39 -5.27
N ASP A 61 -3.82 5.19 -6.00
CA ASP A 61 -4.92 6.15 -6.08
C ASP A 61 -5.61 6.31 -4.73
N ALA A 62 -5.93 5.20 -4.04
CA ALA A 62 -6.48 5.22 -2.69
C ALA A 62 -5.53 5.88 -1.68
N TYR A 63 -4.22 5.64 -1.83
CA TYR A 63 -3.22 6.32 -1.02
C TYR A 63 -3.16 7.82 -1.30
N ALA A 64 -3.26 8.25 -2.56
CA ALA A 64 -3.24 9.66 -2.91
C ALA A 64 -4.49 10.39 -2.43
N ASP A 65 -5.68 9.79 -2.58
CA ASP A 65 -6.97 10.35 -2.15
C ASP A 65 -7.02 10.59 -0.63
N GLU A 66 -6.48 9.66 0.17
CA GLU A 66 -6.47 9.77 1.63
C GLU A 66 -5.36 10.69 2.18
N GLN A 67 -4.51 11.26 1.33
CA GLN A 67 -3.43 12.17 1.72
C GLN A 67 -3.66 13.63 1.30
N ASP A 68 -4.76 13.92 0.60
CA ASP A 68 -5.20 15.27 0.24
C ASP A 68 -5.90 15.99 1.42
#